data_AF-A0A0Q5L6M9-F1
#
_entry.id   AF-A0A0Q5L6M9-F1
#
_cell.length_a   1.000
_cell.length_b   1.000
_cell.length_c   1.000
_cell.angle_alpha   90.00
_cell.angle_beta   90.00
_cell.angle_gamma   90.00
#
_symmetry.space_group_name_H-M   'P 1'
#
loop_
_entity.id
_entity.type
_entity.pdbx_description
1 polymer ?
#
loop_
_entity_poly.entity_id
_entity_poly.type
_entity_poly.pdbx_seq_one_letter_code
_entity_poly.pdbx_strand_id
1 'polypeptide(L)'
;MLDAEDAVELRALQARAYGRSGALSEPEVTRLRELEAARTSERESRTTEKPRPQVPEQVIAPVTAPSVATVAPVPATAASAAARFAGADTAAPPGHRAGADADSRGERLAATLRRHWRLALAIAVGFALIGVAVGWLLFSDRGAAPIPLTAEQQGWQSAIVASGDFDSGSLRAMVEEEGVVISFATKNDGADVCLVLASADATAPACTTREQATIQGVNATLTKAVDASQSYDIQAQMFLTADGRPAVIARSYIASPQSTSTFASQAEAEAAAALAEKTGLDSRSIMVAGYDDDVPIWTGIDMSTQRYCLVYDGSMPDPPMVCDDSLMLADADRTLVLDVAGTDDGEITRYEYRFSYGQQYLTVTKGPGADDAAGE
;
A
#
# COMPACT_ATOMS: atom_id res chain seq x y z
N MET A 1 -28.80 17.03 -27.58
CA MET A 1 -27.53 17.74 -27.70
C MET A 1 -27.62 18.93 -26.81
N LEU A 2 -27.04 18.83 -25.61
CA LEU A 2 -26.71 20.01 -24.80
C LEU A 2 -25.93 20.95 -25.70
N ASP A 3 -26.34 22.22 -25.75
CA ASP A 3 -25.57 23.20 -26.49
C ASP A 3 -24.21 23.45 -25.81
N ALA A 4 -23.31 24.10 -26.55
CA ALA A 4 -21.95 24.32 -26.07
C ALA A 4 -21.91 25.21 -24.81
N GLU A 5 -22.93 26.06 -24.61
CA GLU A 5 -23.03 26.99 -23.51
C GLU A 5 -23.52 26.28 -22.24
N ASP A 6 -24.56 25.46 -22.36
CA ASP A 6 -25.10 24.57 -21.34
C ASP A 6 -24.05 23.57 -20.83
N ALA A 7 -23.19 23.04 -21.73
CA ALA A 7 -22.10 22.15 -21.34
C ALA A 7 -20.98 22.85 -20.53
N VAL A 8 -20.76 24.14 -20.78
CA VAL A 8 -19.82 24.97 -20.00
C VAL A 8 -20.45 25.36 -18.65
N GLU A 9 -21.74 25.73 -18.65
CA GLU A 9 -22.50 26.06 -17.45
C GLU A 9 -22.55 24.85 -16.49
N LEU A 10 -22.82 23.65 -17.00
CA LEU A 10 -22.81 22.41 -16.23
C LEU A 10 -21.47 22.17 -15.54
N ARG A 11 -20.35 22.32 -16.26
CA ARG A 11 -19.00 22.17 -15.68
C ARG A 11 -18.72 23.20 -14.59
N ALA A 12 -19.16 24.45 -14.79
CA ALA A 12 -18.98 25.51 -13.80
C ALA A 12 -19.85 25.30 -12.55
N LEU A 13 -21.07 24.77 -12.70
CA LEU A 13 -21.95 24.42 -11.58
C LEU A 13 -21.44 23.19 -10.82
N GLN A 14 -20.97 22.15 -11.51
CA GLN A 14 -20.38 20.96 -10.87
C GLN A 14 -19.09 21.29 -10.11
N ALA A 15 -18.21 22.13 -10.68
CA ALA A 15 -17.00 22.57 -10.00
C ALA A 15 -17.30 23.35 -8.70
N ARG A 16 -18.43 24.07 -8.65
CA ARG A 16 -18.88 24.81 -7.46
C ARG A 16 -19.64 23.92 -6.46
N ALA A 17 -20.45 22.99 -6.95
CA ALA A 17 -21.18 22.01 -6.14
C ALA A 17 -20.25 21.08 -5.37
N TYR A 18 -19.23 20.55 -6.07
CA TYR A 18 -18.31 19.54 -5.54
C TYR A 18 -16.94 20.11 -5.16
N GLY A 19 -16.77 21.43 -5.27
CA GLY A 19 -15.56 22.14 -4.86
C GLY A 19 -15.48 22.35 -3.34
N ARG A 20 -14.31 22.79 -2.87
CA ARG A 20 -13.98 22.95 -1.45
C ARG A 20 -14.94 23.84 -0.65
N SER A 21 -15.66 24.74 -1.31
CA SER A 21 -16.63 25.65 -0.70
C SER A 21 -18.07 25.15 -0.72
N GLY A 22 -18.42 24.13 -1.52
CA GLY A 22 -19.73 23.46 -1.56
C GLY A 22 -20.97 24.36 -1.64
N ALA A 23 -20.82 25.61 -2.06
CA ALA A 23 -21.85 26.63 -1.95
C ALA A 23 -22.49 26.89 -3.32
N LEU A 24 -23.67 26.29 -3.53
CA LEU A 24 -24.61 26.69 -4.56
C LEU A 24 -25.83 27.32 -3.92
N SER A 25 -26.36 28.37 -4.53
CA SER A 25 -27.67 28.90 -4.17
C SER A 25 -28.79 27.98 -4.68
N GLU A 26 -29.96 27.99 -4.03
CA GLU A 26 -31.16 27.24 -4.46
C GLU A 26 -31.49 27.33 -5.97
N PRO A 27 -31.43 28.50 -6.63
CA PRO A 27 -31.65 28.57 -8.07
C PRO A 27 -30.55 27.84 -8.87
N GLU A 28 -29.30 27.85 -8.40
CA GLU A 28 -28.19 27.16 -9.06
C GLU A 28 -28.25 25.63 -8.88
N VAL A 29 -28.74 25.16 -7.74
CA VAL A 29 -29.00 23.73 -7.51
C VAL A 29 -30.10 23.22 -8.46
N THR A 30 -31.15 24.02 -8.64
CA THR A 30 -32.24 23.69 -9.57
C THR A 30 -31.72 23.63 -11.01
N ARG A 31 -30.95 24.64 -11.42
CA ARG A 31 -30.32 24.70 -12.75
C ARG A 31 -29.34 23.55 -13.00
N LEU A 32 -28.56 23.16 -11.99
CA LEU A 32 -27.66 22.00 -12.08
C LEU A 32 -28.44 20.71 -12.36
N ARG A 33 -29.55 20.45 -11.65
CA ARG A 33 -30.38 19.26 -11.85
C ARG A 33 -30.98 19.19 -13.25
N GLU A 34 -31.42 20.33 -13.79
CA GLU A 34 -31.96 20.41 -15.16
C GLU A 34 -30.91 20.02 -16.21
N LEU A 35 -29.70 20.55 -16.08
CA LEU A 35 -28.60 20.26 -17.01
C LEU A 35 -28.12 18.80 -16.92
N GLU A 36 -28.11 18.22 -15.72
CA GLU A 36 -27.75 16.80 -15.53
C GLU A 36 -28.82 15.83 -16.07
N ALA A 37 -30.11 16.18 -15.92
CA ALA A 37 -31.21 15.43 -16.51
C ALA A 37 -31.16 15.47 -18.05
N ALA A 38 -30.90 16.65 -18.63
CA ALA A 38 -30.74 16.82 -20.07
C ALA A 38 -29.56 16.01 -20.63
N ARG A 39 -28.42 15.95 -19.90
CA ARG A 39 -27.27 15.11 -20.28
C ARG A 39 -27.59 13.62 -20.28
N THR A 40 -28.36 13.16 -19.30
CA THR A 40 -28.70 11.74 -19.13
C THR A 40 -29.65 11.27 -20.22
N SER A 41 -30.68 12.06 -20.53
CA SER A 41 -31.62 11.77 -21.61
C SER A 41 -30.94 11.72 -22.99
N GLU A 42 -29.93 12.56 -23.22
CA GLU A 42 -29.14 12.50 -24.45
C GLU A 42 -28.27 11.23 -24.55
N ARG A 43 -27.65 10.81 -23.45
CA ARG A 43 -26.85 9.57 -23.42
C ARG A 43 -27.71 8.35 -23.70
N GLU A 44 -28.91 8.31 -23.14
CA GLU A 44 -29.88 7.24 -23.37
C GLU A 44 -30.35 7.21 -24.84
N SER A 45 -30.60 8.38 -25.43
CA SER A 45 -30.99 8.52 -26.85
C SER A 45 -29.88 8.08 -27.82
N ARG A 46 -28.59 8.26 -27.49
CA ARG A 46 -27.48 7.76 -28.32
C ARG A 46 -27.25 6.26 -28.18
N THR A 47 -27.66 5.65 -27.08
CA THR A 47 -27.45 4.21 -26.84
C THR A 47 -28.45 3.35 -27.65
N THR A 48 -29.57 3.94 -28.10
CA THR A 48 -30.55 3.27 -28.95
C THR A 48 -30.23 3.32 -30.45
N GLU A 49 -29.23 4.11 -30.87
CA GLU A 49 -28.80 4.20 -32.27
C GLU A 49 -27.64 3.23 -32.55
N LYS A 50 -27.97 2.11 -33.21
CA LYS A 50 -27.05 1.02 -33.57
C LYS A 50 -25.83 1.58 -34.34
N PRO A 51 -24.58 1.39 -33.87
CA PRO A 51 -23.41 1.99 -34.53
C PRO A 51 -23.19 1.37 -35.91
N ARG A 52 -23.21 2.21 -36.94
CA ARG A 52 -22.71 1.90 -38.28
C ARG A 52 -21.18 2.03 -38.25
N PRO A 53 -20.40 1.04 -38.69
CA PRO A 53 -18.94 1.11 -38.61
C PRO A 53 -18.43 2.20 -39.55
N GLN A 54 -17.85 3.27 -38.97
CA GLN A 54 -17.03 4.23 -39.70
C GLN A 54 -15.56 3.91 -39.41
N VAL A 55 -14.82 3.66 -40.48
CA VAL A 55 -13.36 3.51 -40.47
C VAL A 55 -12.74 4.89 -40.26
N PRO A 56 -11.90 5.12 -39.22
CA PRO A 56 -11.18 6.38 -39.10
C PRO A 56 -9.85 6.29 -39.87
N GLU A 57 -9.80 7.02 -40.99
CA GLU A 57 -8.56 7.37 -41.66
C GLU A 57 -7.84 8.45 -40.83
N GLN A 58 -6.76 8.07 -40.15
CA GLN A 58 -5.93 8.99 -39.38
C GLN A 58 -5.05 9.83 -40.31
N VAL A 59 -5.44 11.10 -40.49
CA VAL A 59 -4.56 12.14 -41.03
C VAL A 59 -3.77 12.74 -39.85
N ILE A 60 -2.49 12.36 -39.75
CA ILE A 60 -1.54 12.97 -38.82
C ILE A 60 -1.06 14.29 -39.42
N ALA A 61 -1.36 15.41 -38.76
CA ALA A 61 -0.71 16.69 -39.00
C ALA A 61 0.25 17.01 -37.83
N PRO A 62 1.46 17.50 -38.10
CA PRO A 62 2.46 17.76 -37.06
C PRO A 62 2.23 19.15 -36.43
N VAL A 63 2.13 19.22 -35.10
CA VAL A 63 2.12 20.50 -34.37
C VAL A 63 3.28 20.56 -33.39
N THR A 64 4.32 21.24 -33.87
CA THR A 64 5.31 22.10 -33.23
C THR A 64 5.22 22.31 -31.71
N ALA A 65 6.33 22.00 -31.02
CA ALA A 65 6.60 22.35 -29.64
C ALA A 65 6.75 23.87 -29.42
N PRO A 66 6.37 24.40 -28.24
CA PRO A 66 6.97 25.60 -27.70
C PRO A 66 7.98 25.29 -26.59
N SER A 67 9.06 26.05 -26.68
CA SER A 67 10.28 26.02 -25.90
C SER A 67 10.21 27.04 -24.74
N VAL A 68 10.75 26.63 -23.58
CA VAL A 68 11.37 27.42 -22.49
C VAL A 68 10.51 28.38 -21.66
N ALA A 69 10.44 28.08 -20.36
CA ALA A 69 10.70 29.05 -19.30
C ALA A 69 11.31 28.36 -18.07
N THR A 70 12.64 28.44 -17.97
CA THR A 70 13.45 28.13 -16.79
C THR A 70 13.16 29.16 -15.70
N VAL A 71 12.67 28.73 -14.53
CA VAL A 71 12.67 29.56 -13.32
C VAL A 71 13.84 29.11 -12.44
N ALA A 72 14.86 29.97 -12.41
CA ALA A 72 16.01 29.85 -11.53
C ALA A 72 15.64 30.21 -10.07
N PRO A 73 16.42 29.73 -9.08
CA PRO A 73 16.10 29.87 -7.65
C PRO A 73 16.52 31.25 -7.12
N VAL A 74 15.69 31.82 -6.24
CA VAL A 74 15.96 33.09 -5.53
C VAL A 74 16.59 32.77 -4.15
N PRO A 75 17.57 33.56 -3.66
CA PRO A 75 18.68 33.06 -2.86
C PRO A 75 18.45 33.10 -1.35
N ALA A 76 19.32 32.35 -0.66
CA ALA A 76 19.53 32.41 0.78
C ALA A 76 19.87 33.82 1.28
N THR A 77 19.12 34.31 2.26
CA THR A 77 19.53 35.40 3.14
C THR A 77 20.00 34.83 4.48
N ALA A 78 21.29 34.52 4.54
CA ALA A 78 22.02 34.44 5.80
C ALA A 78 22.42 35.87 6.21
N ALA A 79 21.70 36.45 7.18
CA ALA A 79 22.17 37.61 7.91
C ALA A 79 22.89 37.12 9.17
N SER A 80 24.21 36.98 9.04
CA SER A 80 25.13 36.86 10.15
C SER A 80 25.21 38.21 10.87
N ALA A 81 24.76 38.27 12.13
CA ALA A 81 25.09 39.35 13.05
C ALA A 81 26.07 38.81 14.10
N ALA A 82 27.31 38.54 13.67
CA ALA A 82 28.45 38.41 14.56
C ALA A 82 29.01 39.81 14.86
N ALA A 83 28.50 40.46 15.90
CA ALA A 83 29.20 41.57 16.54
C ALA A 83 30.12 40.99 17.61
N ARG A 84 31.40 40.86 17.25
CA ARG A 84 32.52 40.75 18.20
C ARG A 84 32.58 42.05 19.00
N PHE A 85 32.62 41.95 20.33
CA PHE A 85 33.47 42.82 21.13
C PHE A 85 34.26 41.94 22.09
N ALA A 86 35.55 41.83 21.77
CA ALA A 86 36.58 41.36 22.67
C ALA A 86 37.05 42.55 23.53
N GLY A 87 37.37 42.26 24.79
CA GLY A 87 38.39 42.97 25.56
C GLY A 87 38.00 44.34 26.09
N ALA A 88 37.79 44.43 27.40
CA ALA A 88 38.21 45.61 28.13
C ALA A 88 38.68 45.17 29.52
N ASP A 89 39.98 45.30 29.67
CA ASP A 89 40.75 45.13 30.87
C ASP A 89 40.18 45.87 32.08
N THR A 90 40.28 45.16 33.19
CA THR A 90 40.73 45.63 34.50
C THR A 90 41.27 47.07 34.52
N ALA A 91 40.47 48.01 35.00
CA ALA A 91 40.95 49.27 35.56
C ALA A 91 40.14 49.64 36.80
N ALA A 92 40.87 49.77 37.90
CA ALA A 92 40.38 50.07 39.25
C ALA A 92 39.77 51.48 39.38
N PRO A 93 38.82 51.69 40.31
CA PRO A 93 38.60 52.97 40.95
C PRO A 93 39.29 53.05 42.33
N PRO A 94 39.56 54.27 42.83
CA PRO A 94 40.50 54.51 43.91
C PRO A 94 39.92 54.19 45.28
N GLY A 95 40.83 53.88 46.21
CA GLY A 95 40.50 53.62 47.59
C GLY A 95 39.86 54.80 48.30
N HIS A 96 38.92 54.48 49.17
CA HIS A 96 38.72 55.17 50.44
C HIS A 96 38.75 54.14 51.56
N ARG A 97 39.78 54.27 52.40
CA ARG A 97 39.84 53.67 53.73
C ARG A 97 38.87 54.42 54.64
N ALA A 98 38.12 53.69 55.46
CA ALA A 98 37.97 53.92 56.90
C ALA A 98 36.74 53.16 57.41
N GLY A 99 36.94 52.35 58.44
CA GLY A 99 35.85 51.69 59.16
C GLY A 99 36.25 50.31 59.65
N ALA A 100 37.17 50.28 60.60
CA ALA A 100 37.38 49.12 61.45
C ALA A 100 36.06 48.73 62.15
N ASP A 101 35.96 47.44 62.50
CA ASP A 101 34.89 46.78 63.27
C ASP A 101 33.88 45.93 62.48
N ALA A 102 34.38 44.86 61.82
CA ALA A 102 33.54 43.71 61.48
C ALA A 102 34.27 42.34 61.52
N ASP A 103 35.49 42.27 62.08
CA ASP A 103 36.41 41.13 61.95
C ASP A 103 36.19 39.96 62.93
N SER A 104 34.99 39.78 63.49
CA SER A 104 34.74 38.63 64.38
C SER A 104 33.48 37.81 64.09
N ARG A 105 32.65 38.23 63.11
CA ARG A 105 31.45 37.49 62.67
C ARG A 105 31.60 36.76 61.34
N GLY A 106 32.42 37.28 60.42
CA GLY A 106 32.63 36.69 59.08
C GLY A 106 33.39 35.36 59.11
N GLU A 107 34.41 35.23 59.97
CA GLU A 107 35.25 34.02 60.02
C GLU A 107 34.55 32.82 60.67
N ARG A 108 33.62 33.03 61.61
CA ARG A 108 32.86 31.94 62.25
C ARG A 108 31.77 31.36 61.33
N LEU A 109 31.20 32.17 60.45
CA LEU A 109 30.29 31.73 59.39
C LEU A 109 31.06 31.03 58.26
N ALA A 110 32.23 31.54 57.87
CA ALA A 110 33.05 30.92 56.82
C ALA A 110 33.67 29.56 57.21
N ALA A 111 33.92 29.32 58.51
CA ALA A 111 34.43 28.05 59.01
C ALA A 111 33.35 26.96 59.18
N THR A 112 32.13 27.34 59.56
CA THR A 112 30.98 26.41 59.62
C THR A 112 30.44 26.09 58.23
N LEU A 113 30.42 27.06 57.30
CA LEU A 113 30.04 26.83 55.91
C LEU A 113 31.01 25.87 55.19
N ARG A 114 32.32 25.97 55.46
CA ARG A 114 33.32 25.01 54.94
C ARG A 114 33.12 23.59 55.47
N ARG A 115 32.63 23.44 56.72
CA ARG A 115 32.38 22.13 57.34
C ARG A 115 31.14 21.44 56.76
N HIS A 116 30.14 22.22 56.35
CA HIS A 116 28.90 21.69 55.78
C HIS A 116 28.84 21.74 54.25
N TRP A 117 29.82 22.35 53.56
CA TRP A 117 29.93 22.33 52.09
C TRP A 117 29.88 20.92 51.53
N ARG A 118 30.62 19.98 52.13
CA ARG A 118 30.67 18.59 51.62
C ARG A 118 29.31 17.89 51.75
N LEU A 119 28.56 18.24 52.78
CA LEU A 119 27.22 17.71 53.05
C LEU A 119 26.18 18.37 52.14
N ALA A 120 26.30 19.67 51.89
CA ALA A 120 25.49 20.41 50.92
C ALA A 120 25.74 19.93 49.49
N LEU A 121 27.00 19.64 49.12
CA LEU A 121 27.37 19.06 47.83
C LEU A 121 26.78 17.65 47.68
N ALA A 122 26.88 16.81 48.71
CA ALA A 122 26.30 15.47 48.68
C ALA A 122 24.77 15.50 48.53
N ILE A 123 24.10 16.41 49.23
CA ILE A 123 22.65 16.64 49.09
C ILE A 123 22.30 17.13 47.69
N ALA A 124 23.03 18.11 47.15
CA ALA A 124 22.81 18.64 45.81
C ALA A 124 23.01 17.57 44.73
N VAL A 125 24.05 16.75 44.84
CA VAL A 125 24.28 15.61 43.94
C VAL A 125 23.16 14.57 44.09
N GLY A 126 22.70 14.30 45.32
CA GLY A 126 21.56 13.42 45.56
C GLY A 126 20.29 13.91 44.85
N PHE A 127 19.94 15.19 45.00
CA PHE A 127 18.80 15.79 44.30
C PHE A 127 19.00 15.84 42.79
N ALA A 128 20.23 16.05 42.30
CA ALA A 128 20.53 16.00 40.87
C ALA A 128 20.36 14.59 40.31
N LEU A 129 20.83 13.55 40.99
CA LEU A 129 20.66 12.16 40.58
C LEU A 129 19.20 11.73 40.63
N ILE A 130 18.46 12.14 41.66
CA ILE A 130 17.01 11.91 41.74
C ILE A 130 16.30 12.67 40.62
N GLY A 131 16.67 13.94 40.38
CA GLY A 131 16.11 14.75 39.29
C GLY A 131 16.41 14.17 37.91
N VAL A 132 17.59 13.59 37.70
CA VAL A 132 17.95 12.87 36.47
C VAL A 132 17.15 11.58 36.36
N ALA A 133 17.04 10.77 37.43
CA ALA A 133 16.27 9.53 37.40
C ALA A 133 14.77 9.77 37.18
N VAL A 134 14.20 10.76 37.88
CA VAL A 134 12.80 11.17 37.74
C VAL A 134 12.56 11.85 36.39
N GLY A 135 13.48 12.70 35.94
CA GLY A 135 13.44 13.31 34.61
C GLY A 135 13.47 12.25 33.51
N TRP A 136 14.32 11.23 33.63
CA TRP A 136 14.39 10.13 32.67
C TRP A 136 13.11 9.27 32.68
N LEU A 137 12.50 9.05 33.84
CA LEU A 137 11.22 8.36 33.95
C LEU A 137 10.01 9.16 33.43
N LEU A 138 10.06 10.49 33.49
CA LEU A 138 8.96 11.36 33.04
C LEU A 138 9.09 11.75 31.56
N PHE A 139 10.32 11.91 31.06
CA PHE A 139 10.62 12.35 29.70
C PHE A 139 11.22 11.26 28.81
N SER A 140 11.27 9.99 29.26
CA SER A 140 11.44 8.88 28.33
C SER A 140 10.27 8.89 27.36
N ASP A 141 10.57 8.90 26.08
CA ASP A 141 9.62 9.05 24.98
C ASP A 141 8.71 7.82 24.90
N ARG A 142 7.73 7.77 25.80
CA ARG A 142 6.61 6.84 25.74
C ARG A 142 5.72 7.36 24.63
N GLY A 143 6.03 6.94 23.40
CA GLY A 143 5.19 7.19 22.23
C GLY A 143 3.74 6.75 22.43
N ALA A 144 2.92 6.85 21.39
CA ALA A 144 1.46 6.65 21.46
C ALA A 144 1.04 5.53 22.44
N ALA A 145 0.09 5.85 23.32
CA ALA A 145 -0.33 4.96 24.40
C ALA A 145 -0.73 3.59 23.82
N PRO A 146 -0.16 2.48 24.31
CA PRO A 146 -0.48 1.17 23.78
C PRO A 146 -1.95 0.86 24.04
N ILE A 147 -2.61 0.29 23.04
CA ILE A 147 -3.97 -0.20 23.17
C ILE A 147 -4.02 -1.35 24.20
N PRO A 148 -5.14 -1.51 24.94
CA PRO A 148 -5.30 -2.66 25.82
C PRO A 148 -5.36 -3.93 24.98
N LEU A 149 -4.49 -4.89 25.29
CA LEU A 149 -4.46 -6.20 24.63
C LEU A 149 -5.17 -7.26 25.46
N THR A 150 -5.82 -8.20 24.80
CA THR A 150 -6.37 -9.41 25.44
C THR A 150 -5.24 -10.32 25.94
N ALA A 151 -5.56 -11.28 26.82
CA ALA A 151 -4.57 -12.23 27.35
C ALA A 151 -3.92 -13.07 26.24
N GLU A 152 -4.67 -13.43 25.20
CA GLU A 152 -4.16 -14.18 24.04
C GLU A 152 -3.19 -13.31 23.22
N GLN A 153 -3.57 -12.07 22.92
CA GLN A 153 -2.72 -11.11 22.20
C GLN A 153 -1.42 -10.80 22.96
N GLN A 154 -1.49 -10.71 24.30
CA GLN A 154 -0.30 -10.56 25.15
C GLN A 154 0.63 -11.78 25.04
N GLY A 155 0.06 -12.99 24.90
CA GLY A 155 0.81 -14.21 24.62
C GLY A 155 1.60 -14.13 23.31
N TRP A 156 0.95 -13.69 22.22
CA TRP A 156 1.61 -13.51 20.93
C TRP A 156 2.71 -12.44 20.99
N GLN A 157 2.42 -11.30 21.61
CA GLN A 157 3.42 -10.24 21.79
C GLN A 157 4.63 -10.74 22.59
N SER A 158 4.40 -11.53 23.64
CA SER A 158 5.47 -12.14 24.44
C SER A 158 6.31 -13.11 23.61
N ALA A 159 5.69 -13.89 22.73
CA ALA A 159 6.40 -14.78 21.81
C ALA A 159 7.26 -13.98 20.81
N ILE A 160 6.74 -12.87 20.28
CA ILE A 160 7.50 -11.97 19.39
C ILE A 160 8.68 -11.35 20.13
N VAL A 161 8.52 -10.89 21.37
CA VAL A 161 9.63 -10.36 22.17
C VAL A 161 10.67 -11.46 22.46
N ALA A 162 10.21 -12.67 22.77
CA ALA A 162 11.08 -13.82 23.04
C ALA A 162 11.89 -14.28 21.82
N SER A 163 11.45 -13.97 20.60
CA SER A 163 12.23 -14.26 19.38
C SER A 163 13.59 -13.54 19.35
N GLY A 164 13.70 -12.39 20.03
CA GLY A 164 14.90 -11.55 20.00
C GLY A 164 15.10 -10.79 18.67
N ASP A 165 14.12 -10.85 17.76
CA ASP A 165 14.22 -10.24 16.43
C ASP A 165 14.19 -8.71 16.44
N PHE A 166 13.77 -8.09 17.55
CA PHE A 166 13.55 -6.66 17.71
C PHE A 166 14.32 -6.11 18.91
N ASP A 167 14.59 -4.80 18.89
CA ASP A 167 15.27 -4.13 19.99
C ASP A 167 14.43 -4.26 21.28
N SER A 168 15.12 -4.54 22.39
CA SER A 168 14.47 -4.77 23.68
C SER A 168 13.61 -3.57 24.10
N GLY A 169 12.32 -3.83 24.32
CA GLY A 169 11.35 -2.80 24.72
C GLY A 169 10.83 -1.89 23.60
N SER A 170 11.20 -2.13 22.34
CA SER A 170 10.73 -1.32 21.20
C SER A 170 9.32 -1.69 20.72
N LEU A 171 8.89 -2.94 20.96
CA LEU A 171 7.62 -3.47 20.46
C LEU A 171 6.43 -2.85 21.22
N ARG A 172 5.59 -2.10 20.51
CA ARG A 172 4.43 -1.37 21.04
C ARG A 172 3.21 -1.60 20.15
N ALA A 173 2.15 -2.15 20.71
CA ALA A 173 0.87 -2.28 20.02
C ALA A 173 0.23 -0.91 19.81
N MET A 174 -0.19 -0.62 18.58
CA MET A 174 -0.69 0.69 18.16
C MET A 174 -2.19 0.64 17.87
N VAL A 175 -2.65 -0.40 17.17
CA VAL A 175 -4.05 -0.59 16.78
C VAL A 175 -4.33 -2.08 16.61
N GLU A 176 -5.59 -2.47 16.78
CA GLU A 176 -6.09 -3.80 16.44
C GLU A 176 -7.09 -3.65 15.29
N GLU A 177 -7.00 -4.52 14.28
CA GLU A 177 -7.92 -4.59 13.16
C GLU A 177 -8.29 -6.05 12.92
N GLU A 178 -9.58 -6.42 13.02
CA GLU A 178 -10.08 -7.78 12.80
C GLU A 178 -9.31 -8.88 13.58
N GLY A 179 -8.92 -8.59 14.83
CA GLY A 179 -8.13 -9.49 15.67
C GLY A 179 -6.67 -9.65 15.25
N VAL A 180 -6.15 -8.76 14.39
CA VAL A 180 -4.73 -8.61 14.09
C VAL A 180 -4.19 -7.43 14.87
N VAL A 181 -3.18 -7.65 15.69
CA VAL A 181 -2.49 -6.60 16.45
C VAL A 181 -1.41 -6.00 15.57
N ILE A 182 -1.50 -4.69 15.34
CA ILE A 182 -0.55 -3.93 14.56
C ILE A 182 0.36 -3.17 15.52
N SER A 183 1.65 -3.51 15.47
CA SER A 183 2.65 -3.01 16.41
C SER A 183 3.76 -2.27 15.70
N PHE A 184 4.28 -1.24 16.36
CA PHE A 184 5.56 -0.62 16.01
C PHE A 184 6.69 -1.33 16.74
N ALA A 185 7.82 -1.54 16.08
CA ALA A 185 9.06 -2.01 16.70
C ALA A 185 10.28 -1.37 16.03
N THR A 186 11.45 -1.56 16.62
CA THR A 186 12.73 -1.19 16.01
C THR A 186 13.69 -2.37 15.97
N LYS A 187 14.67 -2.32 15.06
CA LYS A 187 15.81 -3.24 15.00
C LYS A 187 17.11 -2.47 14.89
N ASN A 188 18.21 -3.16 15.18
CA ASN A 188 19.58 -2.66 15.00
C ASN A 188 19.79 -1.34 15.76
N ASP A 189 19.46 -1.34 17.07
CA ASP A 189 19.58 -0.17 17.96
C ASP A 189 18.79 1.04 17.45
N GLY A 190 17.62 0.79 16.86
CA GLY A 190 16.78 1.82 16.30
C GLY A 190 17.14 2.26 14.89
N ALA A 191 18.13 1.68 14.21
CA ALA A 191 18.46 2.06 12.83
C ALA A 191 17.30 1.74 11.87
N ASP A 192 16.62 0.63 12.13
CA ASP A 192 15.46 0.19 11.37
C ASP A 192 14.18 0.34 12.19
N VAL A 193 13.11 0.70 11.50
CA VAL A 193 11.76 0.75 12.04
C VAL A 193 10.91 -0.31 11.37
N CYS A 194 10.09 -0.97 12.17
CA CYS A 194 9.27 -2.09 11.74
C CYS A 194 7.80 -1.87 12.07
N LEU A 195 6.95 -2.25 11.14
CA LEU A 195 5.51 -2.43 11.33
C LEU A 195 5.24 -3.94 11.37
N VAL A 196 4.70 -4.42 12.49
CA VAL A 196 4.51 -5.85 12.75
C VAL A 196 3.03 -6.15 12.88
N LEU A 197 2.51 -7.01 12.00
CA LEU A 197 1.14 -7.51 12.06
C LEU A 197 1.16 -8.90 12.67
N ALA A 198 0.39 -9.12 13.72
CA ALA A 198 0.35 -10.41 14.41
C ALA A 198 -1.08 -10.88 14.70
N SER A 199 -1.36 -12.15 14.43
CA SER A 199 -2.59 -12.85 14.80
C SER A 199 -2.24 -14.13 15.58
N ALA A 200 -3.25 -14.94 15.89
CA ALA A 200 -3.06 -16.26 16.49
C ALA A 200 -2.20 -17.20 15.62
N ASP A 201 -2.32 -17.06 14.30
CA ASP A 201 -1.81 -18.03 13.34
C ASP A 201 -0.55 -17.55 12.62
N ALA A 202 -0.33 -16.24 12.53
CA ALA A 202 0.73 -15.66 11.71
C ALA A 202 1.28 -14.35 12.28
N THR A 203 2.55 -14.08 11.96
CA THR A 203 3.20 -12.79 12.21
C THR A 203 3.94 -12.35 10.95
N ALA A 204 3.70 -11.12 10.50
CA ALA A 204 4.29 -10.52 9.32
C ALA A 204 4.94 -9.17 9.68
N PRO A 205 6.28 -9.13 9.87
CA PRO A 205 7.00 -7.88 10.05
C PRO A 205 7.41 -7.28 8.70
N ALA A 206 7.23 -5.97 8.55
CA ALA A 206 7.83 -5.17 7.48
C ALA A 206 8.77 -4.14 8.09
N CYS A 207 10.04 -4.18 7.73
CA CYS A 207 11.07 -3.29 8.26
C CYS A 207 11.73 -2.47 7.16
N THR A 208 12.15 -1.25 7.49
CA THR A 208 12.94 -0.40 6.62
C THR A 208 13.79 0.54 7.47
N THR A 209 14.73 1.25 6.84
CA THR A 209 15.56 2.24 7.55
C THR A 209 14.69 3.39 8.06
N ARG A 210 15.08 4.02 9.17
CA ARG A 210 14.33 5.19 9.69
C ARG A 210 14.20 6.31 8.65
N GLU A 211 15.24 6.57 7.85
CA GLU A 211 15.20 7.56 6.78
C GLU A 211 14.12 7.24 5.74
N GLN A 212 14.09 6.00 5.26
CA GLN A 212 13.10 5.57 4.28
C GLN A 212 11.68 5.62 4.83
N ALA A 213 11.49 5.25 6.11
CA ALA A 213 10.19 5.34 6.76
C ALA A 213 9.69 6.78 6.90
N THR A 214 10.57 7.76 7.04
CA THR A 214 10.19 9.19 7.03
C THR A 214 9.76 9.65 5.64
N ILE A 215 10.37 9.13 4.58
CA ILE A 215 10.09 9.54 3.19
C ILE A 215 8.84 8.85 2.63
N GLN A 216 8.75 7.52 2.78
CA GLN A 216 7.74 6.69 2.11
C GLN A 216 6.76 6.01 3.06
N GLY A 217 7.03 6.03 4.36
CA GLY A 217 6.33 5.20 5.34
C GLY A 217 6.75 3.73 5.26
N VAL A 218 6.05 2.90 6.02
CA VAL A 218 6.21 1.44 6.05
C VAL A 218 4.85 0.82 5.79
N ASN A 219 4.78 -0.08 4.81
CA ASN A 219 3.56 -0.82 4.49
C ASN A 219 3.74 -2.27 4.89
N ALA A 220 2.69 -2.86 5.45
CA ALA A 220 2.66 -4.27 5.81
C ALA A 220 1.27 -4.83 5.53
N THR A 221 1.22 -6.10 5.16
CA THR A 221 -0.01 -6.81 4.84
C THR A 221 -0.02 -8.16 5.53
N LEU A 222 -1.16 -8.55 6.10
CA LEU A 222 -1.38 -9.86 6.67
C LEU A 222 -2.75 -10.38 6.22
N THR A 223 -2.77 -11.57 5.64
CA THR A 223 -4.01 -12.28 5.32
C THR A 223 -4.37 -13.19 6.49
N LYS A 224 -5.59 -13.06 7.00
CA LYS A 224 -6.14 -13.89 8.08
C LYS A 224 -7.33 -14.68 7.56
N ALA A 225 -7.25 -16.01 7.61
CA ALA A 225 -8.38 -16.85 7.24
C ALA A 225 -9.54 -16.65 8.22
N VAL A 226 -10.76 -16.53 7.69
CA VAL A 226 -12.02 -16.53 8.48
C VAL A 226 -12.63 -17.93 8.41
N ASP A 227 -12.75 -18.45 7.19
CA ASP A 227 -13.19 -19.81 6.88
C ASP A 227 -12.52 -20.32 5.58
N ALA A 228 -12.95 -21.47 5.07
CA ALA A 228 -12.40 -22.08 3.85
C ALA A 228 -12.58 -21.23 2.58
N SER A 229 -13.50 -20.26 2.59
CA SER A 229 -13.93 -19.46 1.44
C SER A 229 -13.73 -17.96 1.63
N GLN A 230 -13.29 -17.52 2.81
CA GLN A 230 -13.14 -16.10 3.14
C GLN A 230 -11.88 -15.85 3.97
N SER A 231 -11.21 -14.77 3.63
CA SER A 231 -10.08 -14.24 4.38
C SER A 231 -10.25 -12.73 4.56
N TYR A 232 -9.68 -12.19 5.62
CA TYR A 232 -9.43 -10.76 5.71
C TYR A 232 -8.03 -10.49 5.16
N ASP A 233 -7.93 -9.52 4.27
CA ASP A 233 -6.66 -8.88 3.95
C ASP A 233 -6.55 -7.61 4.78
N ILE A 234 -5.65 -7.64 5.76
CA ILE A 234 -5.35 -6.51 6.62
C ILE A 234 -4.15 -5.79 6.00
N GLN A 235 -4.35 -4.52 5.66
CA GLN A 235 -3.28 -3.64 5.20
C GLN A 235 -3.05 -2.55 6.24
N ALA A 236 -1.79 -2.37 6.62
CA ALA A 236 -1.38 -1.30 7.51
C ALA A 236 -0.30 -0.45 6.86
N GLN A 237 -0.43 0.85 7.01
CA GLN A 237 0.57 1.83 6.61
C GLN A 237 0.96 2.66 7.83
N MET A 238 2.25 2.81 8.04
CA MET A 238 2.80 3.64 9.10
C MET A 238 3.63 4.78 8.53
N PHE A 239 3.46 5.96 9.09
CA PHE A 239 4.34 7.11 8.87
C PHE A 239 4.99 7.53 10.18
N LEU A 240 6.20 8.10 10.08
CA LEU A 240 6.81 8.80 11.21
C LEU A 240 6.42 10.27 11.14
N THR A 241 5.94 10.82 12.25
CA THR A 241 5.71 12.26 12.41
C THR A 241 7.03 13.03 12.44
N ALA A 242 6.97 14.37 12.37
CA ALA A 242 8.19 15.21 12.39
C ALA A 242 9.02 15.05 13.69
N ASP A 243 8.39 14.65 14.79
CA ASP A 243 9.00 14.31 16.07
C ASP A 243 9.35 12.80 16.18
N GLY A 244 9.26 12.03 15.10
CA GLY A 244 9.68 10.63 15.03
C GLY A 244 8.72 9.62 15.65
N ARG A 245 7.49 10.03 16.00
CA ARG A 245 6.47 9.12 16.53
C ARG A 245 5.75 8.37 15.40
N PRO A 246 5.42 7.09 15.59
CA PRO A 246 4.67 6.33 14.59
C PRO A 246 3.18 6.74 14.58
N ALA A 247 2.64 6.96 13.39
CA ALA A 247 1.22 7.09 13.11
C ALA A 247 0.81 5.97 12.15
N VAL A 248 -0.13 5.13 12.57
CA VAL A 248 -0.55 3.94 11.82
C VAL A 248 -1.98 4.13 11.32
N ILE A 249 -2.19 3.80 10.05
CA ILE A 249 -3.50 3.66 9.42
C ILE A 249 -3.65 2.19 9.06
N ALA A 250 -4.72 1.56 9.56
CA ALA A 250 -5.07 0.19 9.24
C ALA A 250 -6.37 0.19 8.43
N ARG A 251 -6.49 -0.77 7.53
CA ARG A 251 -7.73 -1.10 6.82
C ARG A 251 -7.80 -2.61 6.63
N SER A 252 -8.99 -3.15 6.82
CA SER A 252 -9.31 -4.52 6.43
C SER A 252 -10.31 -4.51 5.28
N TYR A 253 -10.23 -5.53 4.45
CA TYR A 253 -11.31 -5.89 3.54
C TYR A 253 -11.45 -7.41 3.52
N ILE A 254 -12.69 -7.87 3.34
CA ILE A 254 -12.96 -9.28 3.12
C ILE A 254 -12.46 -9.60 1.71
N ALA A 255 -11.37 -10.36 1.66
CA ALA A 255 -10.94 -11.07 0.48
C ALA A 255 -11.58 -12.45 0.53
N SER A 256 -12.72 -12.63 -0.15
CA SER A 256 -12.96 -13.94 -0.77
C SER A 256 -11.76 -14.22 -1.66
N PRO A 257 -11.28 -15.47 -1.78
CA PRO A 257 -10.28 -15.77 -2.78
C PRO A 257 -10.83 -15.20 -4.07
N GLN A 258 -10.20 -14.12 -4.56
CA GLN A 258 -10.32 -13.73 -5.93
C GLN A 258 -9.53 -14.79 -6.65
N SER A 259 -10.13 -15.98 -6.71
CA SER A 259 -9.90 -16.84 -7.81
C SER A 259 -10.25 -15.94 -8.99
N THR A 260 -9.22 -15.60 -9.76
CA THR A 260 -9.46 -14.97 -11.07
C THR A 260 -10.44 -15.83 -11.88
N SER A 261 -10.58 -17.10 -11.50
CA SER A 261 -11.71 -17.97 -11.71
C SER A 261 -13.05 -17.42 -11.19
N THR A 262 -13.70 -16.65 -12.05
CA THR A 262 -15.15 -16.45 -11.99
C THR A 262 -15.81 -17.77 -12.39
N PHE A 263 -15.84 -18.78 -11.50
CA PHE A 263 -16.63 -19.98 -11.75
C PHE A 263 -18.11 -19.62 -11.58
N ALA A 264 -18.94 -19.96 -12.57
CA ALA A 264 -20.36 -19.65 -12.57
C ALA A 264 -21.16 -20.59 -11.64
N SER A 265 -20.60 -21.75 -11.28
CA SER A 265 -21.24 -22.74 -10.40
C SER A 265 -20.28 -23.49 -9.46
N GLN A 266 -20.85 -24.11 -8.41
CA GLN A 266 -20.13 -24.99 -7.48
C GLN A 266 -19.52 -26.20 -8.19
N ALA A 267 -20.21 -26.74 -9.20
CA ALA A 267 -19.72 -27.89 -9.97
C ALA A 267 -18.44 -27.56 -10.76
N GLU A 268 -18.36 -26.34 -11.30
CA GLU A 268 -17.16 -25.86 -12.00
C GLU A 268 -15.99 -25.64 -11.05
N ALA A 269 -16.25 -25.17 -9.82
CA ALA A 269 -15.21 -25.03 -8.80
C ALA A 269 -14.62 -26.40 -8.40
N GLU A 270 -15.47 -27.43 -8.26
CA GLU A 270 -15.03 -28.80 -7.98
C GLU A 270 -14.26 -29.41 -9.17
N ALA A 271 -14.72 -29.19 -10.40
CA ALA A 271 -14.03 -29.62 -11.61
C ALA A 271 -12.65 -28.95 -11.73
N ALA A 272 -12.54 -27.65 -11.48
CA ALA A 272 -11.27 -26.93 -11.52
C ALA A 272 -10.29 -27.39 -10.44
N ALA A 273 -10.76 -27.71 -9.23
CA ALA A 273 -9.91 -28.29 -8.19
C ALA A 273 -9.37 -29.65 -8.61
N ALA A 274 -10.23 -30.53 -9.16
CA ALA A 274 -9.81 -31.82 -9.69
C ALA A 274 -8.84 -31.68 -10.88
N LEU A 275 -9.02 -30.66 -11.72
CA LEU A 275 -8.13 -30.35 -12.82
C LEU A 275 -6.75 -29.91 -12.33
N ALA A 276 -6.68 -29.00 -11.35
CA ALA A 276 -5.44 -28.51 -10.75
C ALA A 276 -4.58 -29.66 -10.20
N GLU A 277 -5.20 -30.57 -9.45
CA GLU A 277 -4.52 -31.73 -8.86
C GLU A 277 -3.90 -32.66 -9.91
N LYS A 278 -4.54 -32.78 -11.07
CA LYS A 278 -4.09 -33.69 -12.14
C LYS A 278 -3.08 -33.06 -13.08
N THR A 279 -3.29 -31.81 -13.44
CA THR A 279 -2.52 -31.12 -14.48
C THR A 279 -1.34 -30.34 -13.92
N GLY A 280 -1.32 -30.08 -12.61
CA GLY A 280 -0.27 -29.27 -11.98
C GLY A 280 -0.46 -27.75 -12.18
N LEU A 281 -1.63 -27.32 -12.66
CA LEU A 281 -1.99 -25.92 -12.77
C LEU A 281 -2.19 -25.29 -11.39
N ASP A 282 -1.84 -24.00 -11.25
CA ASP A 282 -2.13 -23.21 -10.06
C ASP A 282 -3.65 -23.03 -9.96
N SER A 283 -4.25 -23.61 -8.93
CA SER A 283 -5.69 -23.57 -8.68
C SER A 283 -6.27 -22.16 -8.64
N ARG A 284 -5.46 -21.13 -8.33
CA ARG A 284 -5.91 -19.74 -8.30
C ARG A 284 -5.96 -19.06 -9.68
N SER A 285 -5.34 -19.69 -10.67
CA SER A 285 -5.20 -19.19 -12.05
C SER A 285 -6.14 -19.87 -13.05
N ILE A 286 -6.81 -20.97 -12.65
CA ILE A 286 -7.66 -21.75 -13.55
C ILE A 286 -8.92 -20.96 -13.88
N MET A 287 -9.26 -20.79 -15.15
CA MET A 287 -10.45 -20.07 -15.60
C MET A 287 -11.13 -20.81 -16.74
N VAL A 288 -12.46 -20.67 -16.87
CA VAL A 288 -13.18 -21.13 -18.08
C VAL A 288 -12.88 -20.18 -19.23
N ALA A 289 -12.25 -20.67 -20.29
CA ALA A 289 -12.06 -19.93 -21.53
C ALA A 289 -13.29 -20.01 -22.46
N GLY A 290 -14.06 -21.09 -22.34
CA GLY A 290 -15.31 -21.31 -23.08
C GLY A 290 -15.79 -22.74 -22.92
N TYR A 291 -16.75 -23.12 -23.74
CA TYR A 291 -17.30 -24.47 -23.79
C TYR A 291 -17.32 -24.96 -25.24
N ASP A 292 -17.06 -26.24 -25.43
CA ASP A 292 -17.41 -26.97 -26.63
C ASP A 292 -18.58 -27.89 -26.29
N ASP A 293 -19.76 -27.55 -26.78
CA ASP A 293 -21.03 -28.09 -26.31
C ASP A 293 -21.16 -27.95 -24.77
N ASP A 294 -21.20 -29.06 -24.03
CA ASP A 294 -21.26 -29.06 -22.55
C ASP A 294 -19.89 -29.29 -21.88
N VAL A 295 -18.81 -29.36 -22.66
CA VAL A 295 -17.47 -29.63 -22.14
C VAL A 295 -16.71 -28.32 -21.92
N PRO A 296 -16.27 -28.02 -20.69
CA PRO A 296 -15.51 -26.81 -20.41
C PRO A 296 -14.09 -26.88 -20.98
N ILE A 297 -13.64 -25.73 -21.47
CA ILE A 297 -12.26 -25.50 -21.90
C ILE A 297 -11.65 -24.53 -20.91
N TRP A 298 -10.55 -24.94 -20.30
CA TRP A 298 -9.92 -24.23 -19.20
C TRP A 298 -8.62 -23.59 -19.63
N THR A 299 -8.27 -22.51 -18.96
CA THR A 299 -6.94 -21.91 -19.01
C THR A 299 -6.34 -21.87 -17.62
N GLY A 300 -5.03 -21.94 -17.48
CA GLY A 300 -4.36 -21.80 -16.19
C GLY A 300 -2.85 -21.67 -16.33
N ILE A 301 -2.16 -21.41 -15.22
CA ILE A 301 -0.71 -21.31 -15.16
C ILE A 301 -0.17 -22.62 -14.58
N ASP A 302 0.69 -23.32 -15.31
CA ASP A 302 1.40 -24.49 -14.81
C ASP A 302 2.37 -24.09 -13.69
N MET A 303 2.25 -24.73 -12.51
CA MET A 303 3.07 -24.35 -11.34
C MET A 303 4.56 -24.63 -11.53
N SER A 304 4.90 -25.66 -12.31
CA SER A 304 6.28 -26.14 -12.45
C SER A 304 7.07 -25.30 -13.45
N THR A 305 6.44 -24.89 -14.54
CA THR A 305 7.04 -24.19 -15.66
C THR A 305 6.66 -22.71 -15.70
N GLN A 306 5.66 -22.29 -14.91
CA GLN A 306 5.11 -20.93 -14.91
C GLN A 306 4.64 -20.55 -16.32
N ARG A 307 3.95 -21.47 -17.00
CA ARG A 307 3.50 -21.32 -18.38
C ARG A 307 2.00 -21.23 -18.45
N TYR A 308 1.51 -20.44 -19.39
CA TYR A 308 0.08 -20.32 -19.58
C TYR A 308 -0.40 -21.47 -20.48
N CYS A 309 -1.42 -22.18 -20.03
CA CYS A 309 -1.91 -23.41 -20.62
C CYS A 309 -3.38 -23.32 -21.01
N LEU A 310 -3.76 -24.05 -22.06
CA LEU A 310 -5.12 -24.31 -22.50
C LEU A 310 -5.39 -25.82 -22.36
N VAL A 311 -6.52 -26.18 -21.77
CA VAL A 311 -6.88 -27.56 -21.43
C VAL A 311 -8.31 -27.87 -21.84
N TYR A 312 -8.52 -29.03 -22.46
CA TYR A 312 -9.86 -29.56 -22.77
C TYR A 312 -10.24 -30.66 -21.78
N ASP A 313 -11.34 -30.47 -21.03
CA ASP A 313 -11.74 -31.34 -19.91
C ASP A 313 -12.49 -32.62 -20.34
N GLY A 314 -12.83 -32.75 -21.63
CA GLY A 314 -13.68 -33.84 -22.13
C GLY A 314 -13.03 -35.23 -22.14
N SER A 315 -11.77 -35.34 -21.72
CA SER A 315 -10.98 -36.59 -21.81
C SER A 315 -10.37 -37.01 -20.47
N MET A 316 -10.99 -36.61 -19.36
CA MET A 316 -10.61 -37.11 -18.04
C MET A 316 -10.54 -38.65 -18.02
N PRO A 317 -9.47 -39.26 -17.46
CA PRO A 317 -8.54 -38.68 -16.49
C PRO A 317 -7.30 -37.97 -17.04
N ASP A 318 -7.05 -37.99 -18.35
CA ASP A 318 -5.85 -37.42 -18.98
C ASP A 318 -6.25 -36.31 -19.99
N PRO A 319 -6.61 -35.12 -19.49
CA PRO A 319 -7.11 -34.05 -20.35
C PRO A 319 -5.96 -33.50 -21.22
N PRO A 320 -6.16 -33.39 -22.55
CA PRO A 320 -5.15 -32.83 -23.44
C PRO A 320 -4.91 -31.36 -23.09
N MET A 321 -3.63 -31.00 -23.01
CA MET A 321 -3.16 -29.68 -22.57
C MET A 321 -2.00 -29.20 -23.44
N VAL A 322 -2.02 -27.92 -23.78
CA VAL A 322 -0.91 -27.22 -24.43
C VAL A 322 -0.52 -26.01 -23.60
N CYS A 323 0.77 -25.77 -23.43
CA CYS A 323 1.30 -24.64 -22.67
C CYS A 323 2.29 -23.84 -23.52
N ASP A 324 2.29 -22.52 -23.35
CA ASP A 324 3.24 -21.60 -23.97
C ASP A 324 4.08 -20.90 -22.90
N ASP A 325 5.36 -20.70 -23.19
CA ASP A 325 6.41 -20.19 -22.31
C ASP A 325 6.25 -18.70 -21.91
N SER A 326 5.14 -18.07 -22.32
CA SER A 326 5.05 -16.62 -22.51
C SER A 326 4.36 -15.88 -21.35
N LEU A 327 4.81 -16.06 -20.11
CA LEU A 327 4.40 -15.21 -18.97
C LEU A 327 4.97 -13.77 -19.07
N MET A 328 5.71 -13.46 -20.15
CA MET A 328 6.11 -12.10 -20.52
C MET A 328 5.09 -11.52 -21.50
N LEU A 329 4.12 -10.81 -20.93
CA LEU A 329 2.99 -10.08 -21.52
C LEU A 329 3.35 -9.05 -22.62
N ALA A 330 4.52 -9.10 -23.27
CA ALA A 330 5.03 -8.03 -24.14
C ALA A 330 4.62 -8.14 -25.62
N ASP A 331 4.14 -9.29 -26.10
CA ASP A 331 3.73 -9.48 -27.49
C ASP A 331 2.21 -9.61 -27.62
N ALA A 332 1.58 -8.60 -28.24
CA ALA A 332 0.14 -8.36 -28.21
C ALA A 332 -0.73 -9.31 -29.09
N ASP A 333 -0.15 -10.31 -29.75
CA ASP A 333 -0.84 -11.18 -30.73
C ASP A 333 -0.45 -12.66 -30.57
N ARG A 334 -0.62 -13.23 -29.37
CA ARG A 334 -0.30 -14.65 -29.10
C ARG A 334 -1.55 -15.54 -29.07
N THR A 335 -1.38 -16.80 -29.47
CA THR A 335 -2.49 -17.76 -29.63
C THR A 335 -2.03 -19.13 -29.16
N LEU A 336 -2.78 -19.73 -28.23
CA LEU A 336 -2.65 -21.14 -27.87
C LEU A 336 -3.51 -21.97 -28.81
N VAL A 337 -2.94 -23.03 -29.38
CA VAL A 337 -3.64 -23.94 -30.29
C VAL A 337 -3.57 -25.34 -29.71
N LEU A 338 -4.74 -25.91 -29.39
CA LEU A 338 -4.88 -27.28 -28.92
C LEU A 338 -5.71 -28.07 -29.93
N ASP A 339 -5.12 -29.11 -30.50
CA ASP A 339 -5.82 -30.03 -31.40
C ASP A 339 -6.20 -31.29 -30.63
N VAL A 340 -7.49 -31.61 -30.59
CA VAL A 340 -8.04 -32.79 -29.91
C VAL A 340 -8.75 -33.67 -30.94
N ALA A 341 -8.35 -34.94 -31.01
CA ALA A 341 -9.04 -35.92 -31.84
C ALA A 341 -10.32 -36.41 -31.13
N GLY A 342 -11.45 -36.35 -31.83
CA GLY A 342 -12.71 -36.94 -31.41
C GLY A 342 -12.57 -38.44 -31.23
N THR A 343 -13.10 -38.98 -30.12
CA THR A 343 -12.98 -40.41 -29.79
C THR A 343 -13.83 -41.30 -30.70
N ASP A 344 -14.85 -40.75 -31.35
CA ASP A 344 -15.90 -41.51 -32.03
C ASP A 344 -15.81 -41.44 -33.57
N ASP A 345 -15.33 -40.32 -34.12
CA ASP A 345 -15.30 -40.01 -35.55
C ASP A 345 -13.89 -39.79 -36.11
N GLY A 346 -12.89 -39.61 -35.23
CA GLY A 346 -11.52 -39.26 -35.63
C GLY A 346 -11.40 -37.85 -36.24
N GLU A 347 -12.45 -37.02 -36.12
CA GLU A 347 -12.38 -35.62 -36.51
C GLU A 347 -11.47 -34.87 -35.54
N ILE A 348 -10.73 -33.87 -36.05
CA ILE A 348 -9.84 -33.07 -35.20
C ILE A 348 -10.57 -31.77 -34.89
N THR A 349 -10.83 -31.53 -33.62
CA THR A 349 -11.30 -30.24 -33.14
C THR A 349 -10.09 -29.40 -32.74
N ARG A 350 -9.96 -28.23 -33.37
CA ARG A 350 -8.94 -27.24 -33.05
C ARG A 350 -9.52 -26.16 -32.14
N TYR A 351 -8.90 -25.98 -30.98
CA TYR A 351 -9.18 -24.93 -30.02
C TYR A 351 -8.10 -23.86 -30.07
N GLU A 352 -8.45 -22.67 -30.54
CA GLU A 352 -7.53 -21.52 -30.60
C GLU A 352 -7.95 -20.46 -29.59
N TYR A 353 -7.10 -20.22 -28.59
CA TYR A 353 -7.34 -19.19 -27.59
C TYR A 353 -6.38 -18.02 -27.80
N ARG A 354 -6.92 -16.83 -28.11
CA ARG A 354 -6.13 -15.62 -28.39
C ARG A 354 -6.10 -14.67 -27.20
N PHE A 355 -4.91 -14.15 -26.93
CA PHE A 355 -4.67 -13.13 -25.92
C PHE A 355 -4.34 -11.82 -26.61
N SER A 356 -5.16 -10.80 -26.39
CA SER A 356 -4.83 -9.43 -26.79
C SER A 356 -5.18 -8.45 -25.67
N TYR A 357 -4.55 -7.28 -25.68
CA TYR A 357 -4.73 -6.21 -24.69
C TYR A 357 -6.15 -5.61 -24.60
N GLY A 358 -7.13 -6.15 -25.35
CA GLY A 358 -8.51 -5.65 -25.30
C GLY A 358 -9.59 -6.69 -25.53
N GLN A 359 -9.27 -7.89 -26.04
CA GLN A 359 -10.23 -8.97 -26.25
C GLN A 359 -9.53 -10.33 -26.09
N GLN A 360 -10.13 -11.21 -25.30
CA GLN A 360 -9.78 -12.62 -25.23
C GLN A 360 -10.95 -13.40 -25.80
N TYR A 361 -10.66 -14.33 -26.70
CA TYR A 361 -11.71 -15.18 -27.27
C TYR A 361 -11.15 -16.54 -27.63
N LEU A 362 -12.03 -17.54 -27.48
CA LEU A 362 -11.81 -18.91 -27.90
C LEU A 362 -12.49 -19.13 -29.25
N THR A 363 -11.76 -19.68 -30.20
CA THR A 363 -12.31 -20.16 -31.48
C THR A 363 -12.25 -21.67 -31.50
N VAL A 364 -13.40 -22.30 -31.76
CA VAL A 364 -13.52 -23.76 -31.90
C VAL A 364 -13.78 -24.09 -33.35
N THR A 365 -12.87 -24.86 -33.97
CA THR A 365 -13.00 -25.29 -35.37
C THR A 365 -13.11 -26.81 -35.42
N LYS A 366 -14.27 -27.33 -35.83
CA LYS A 366 -14.52 -28.76 -36.05
C LYS A 366 -14.29 -29.09 -37.53
N GLY A 367 -13.54 -30.13 -37.85
CA GLY A 367 -13.36 -30.57 -39.23
C GLY A 367 -12.59 -31.88 -39.39
N PRO A 368 -12.61 -32.47 -40.60
CA PRO A 368 -11.77 -33.62 -40.90
C PRO A 368 -10.32 -33.21 -40.75
N GLY A 369 -9.51 -34.02 -40.04
CA GLY A 369 -8.11 -33.70 -39.74
C GLY A 369 -7.37 -33.19 -40.97
N ALA A 370 -6.63 -32.09 -40.80
CA ALA A 370 -5.93 -31.41 -41.87
C ALA A 370 -4.82 -32.29 -42.48
N ASP A 371 -5.17 -33.06 -43.51
CA ASP A 371 -4.29 -33.32 -44.63
C ASP A 371 -4.51 -32.22 -45.68
N ASP A 372 -3.40 -31.72 -46.23
CA ASP A 372 -3.28 -30.82 -47.38
C ASP A 372 -3.41 -29.30 -47.18
N ALA A 373 -2.29 -28.69 -46.78
CA ALA A 373 -1.86 -27.39 -47.29
C ALA A 373 -0.34 -27.34 -47.53
N ALA A 374 0.18 -28.28 -48.32
CA ALA A 374 1.48 -28.15 -49.00
C ALA A 374 1.54 -29.08 -50.22
N GLY A 375 1.05 -28.61 -51.37
CA GLY A 375 1.15 -29.37 -52.61
C GLY A 375 0.45 -28.74 -53.82
N GLU A 376 0.88 -27.55 -54.25
CA GLU A 376 1.29 -27.20 -55.63
C GLU A 376 1.68 -25.71 -55.74
#